data_AF-M5BPL2-F1
#
_entry.id   AF-M5BPL2-F1
#
_cell.length_a   1.000
_cell.length_b   1.000
_cell.length_c   1.000
_cell.angle_alpha   90.00
_cell.angle_beta   90.00
_cell.angle_gamma   90.00
#
_symmetry.space_group_name_H-M   'P 1'
#
loop_
_entity.id
_entity.type
_entity.pdbx_description
1 polymer ?
#
loop_
_entity_poly.entity_id
_entity_poly.type
_entity_poly.pdbx_seq_one_letter_code
_entity_poly.pdbx_strand_id
1 'polypeptide(L)'
;MQRQILDLLESWLRHKSDMVNFEAARVICEFQAKASTPLPVLTKAVSVLQLFLSSPKPVQKFAAIRTLSALAASYPAAVAACNLDMENLITDSNRSVATYAITTLLKTGNEASVDRLMKQITGFMTEISDEFKVIVVSAVRALCLKFPSKQALMLSFLAGVLRDEGGYEFKRAVVEALFDMVARVAEARDAALAHLCEFIEDCEFTKLSVRILYLLGVEGPKSPQPTKYIRYIYNRVVLENAIVRAAAVSSLAKFGVNAIDAAMRRSVGVLLTRCLDDVDDEVRDRAAMYLKVIDEEDLAQTYVKDAALESKLVAYVNDADAQTESFDASEIPRISKDQAKAESARPSALDATLAINAPKTAAPAAAAPTAAETQSSYADQLAAVPELASYAKPSMWLRV
;
A
#
# COMPACT_ATOMS: atom_id res chain seq x y z
N MET A 1 -3.57 27.58 -34.55
CA MET A 1 -4.92 27.13 -34.13
C MET A 1 -5.10 27.15 -32.61
N GLN A 2 -4.20 26.54 -31.81
CA GLN A 2 -4.35 26.46 -30.34
C GLN A 2 -4.42 27.84 -29.65
N ARG A 3 -3.61 28.83 -30.07
CA ARG A 3 -3.62 30.19 -29.49
C ARG A 3 -4.95 30.93 -29.69
N GLN A 4 -5.51 30.88 -30.90
CA GLN A 4 -6.81 31.50 -31.22
C GLN A 4 -7.95 30.90 -30.40
N ILE A 5 -7.93 29.59 -30.17
CA ILE A 5 -8.93 28.91 -29.32
C ILE A 5 -8.80 29.39 -27.87
N LEU A 6 -7.56 29.54 -27.36
CA LEU A 6 -7.33 30.03 -26.00
C LEU A 6 -7.78 31.49 -25.82
N ASP A 7 -7.54 32.36 -26.81
CA ASP A 7 -8.01 33.76 -26.76
C ASP A 7 -9.55 33.82 -26.71
N LEU A 8 -10.21 32.92 -27.45
CA LEU A 8 -11.66 32.83 -27.51
C LEU A 8 -12.25 32.27 -26.20
N LEU A 9 -11.65 31.21 -25.64
CA LEU A 9 -11.98 30.68 -24.31
C LEU A 9 -11.78 31.74 -23.21
N GLU A 10 -10.71 32.54 -23.30
CA GLU A 10 -10.45 33.62 -22.36
C GLU A 10 -11.57 34.67 -22.38
N SER A 11 -12.07 35.03 -23.57
CA SER A 11 -13.20 35.95 -23.70
C SER A 11 -14.48 35.41 -23.06
N TRP A 12 -14.69 34.09 -23.11
CA TRP A 12 -15.86 33.41 -22.55
C TRP A 12 -15.82 33.25 -21.03
N LEU A 13 -14.66 33.45 -20.38
CA LEU A 13 -14.57 33.47 -18.92
C LEU A 13 -15.34 34.63 -18.26
N ARG A 14 -15.69 35.67 -19.04
CA ARG A 14 -16.40 36.87 -18.59
C ARG A 14 -17.80 36.99 -19.21
N HIS A 15 -18.35 35.89 -19.70
CA HIS A 15 -19.67 35.87 -20.29
C HIS A 15 -20.77 36.10 -19.23
N LYS A 16 -21.94 36.58 -19.66
CA LYS A 16 -23.08 36.86 -18.77
C LYS A 16 -23.69 35.59 -18.14
N SER A 17 -23.50 34.44 -18.79
CA SER A 17 -24.00 33.15 -18.31
C SER A 17 -22.92 32.41 -17.53
N ASP A 18 -23.20 32.10 -16.26
CA ASP A 18 -22.32 31.31 -15.38
C ASP A 18 -21.93 29.97 -16.01
N MET A 19 -22.84 29.34 -16.76
CA MET A 19 -22.57 28.05 -17.42
C MET A 19 -21.47 28.17 -18.48
N VAL A 20 -21.47 29.28 -19.23
CA VAL A 20 -20.44 29.55 -20.25
C VAL A 20 -19.09 29.83 -19.58
N ASN A 21 -19.09 30.62 -18.49
CA ASN A 21 -17.88 30.88 -17.71
C ASN A 21 -17.28 29.58 -17.16
N PHE A 22 -18.14 28.72 -16.63
CA PHE A 22 -17.73 27.44 -16.05
C PHE A 22 -17.14 26.51 -17.11
N GLU A 23 -17.83 26.28 -18.22
CA GLU A 23 -17.33 25.36 -19.25
C GLU A 23 -16.08 25.91 -19.95
N ALA A 24 -15.98 27.23 -20.14
CA ALA A 24 -14.73 27.84 -20.61
C ALA A 24 -13.57 27.57 -19.64
N ALA A 25 -13.78 27.75 -18.34
CA ALA A 25 -12.77 27.48 -17.32
C ALA A 25 -12.38 25.99 -17.27
N ARG A 26 -13.37 25.09 -17.32
CA ARG A 26 -13.15 23.65 -17.33
C ARG A 26 -12.34 23.19 -18.53
N VAL A 27 -12.68 23.64 -19.74
CA VAL A 27 -11.93 23.29 -20.96
C VAL A 27 -10.50 23.80 -20.90
N ILE A 28 -10.27 25.01 -20.36
CA ILE A 28 -8.90 25.52 -20.13
C ILE A 28 -8.13 24.59 -19.18
N CYS A 29 -8.74 24.13 -18.08
CA CYS A 29 -8.11 23.19 -17.15
C CYS A 29 -7.83 21.82 -17.79
N GLU A 30 -8.73 21.30 -18.61
CA GLU A 30 -8.53 20.04 -19.35
C GLU A 30 -7.41 20.17 -20.40
N PHE A 31 -7.30 21.31 -21.08
CA PHE A 31 -6.19 21.61 -21.99
C PHE A 31 -4.87 21.73 -21.23
N GLN A 32 -4.88 22.39 -20.06
CA GLN A 32 -3.70 22.49 -19.22
C GLN A 32 -3.20 21.11 -18.79
N ALA A 33 -4.09 20.20 -18.40
CA ALA A 33 -3.71 18.86 -17.96
C ALA A 33 -2.98 18.05 -19.04
N LYS A 34 -3.19 18.38 -20.33
CA LYS A 34 -2.52 17.74 -21.47
C LYS A 34 -1.29 18.51 -21.98
N ALA A 35 -1.12 19.75 -21.56
CA ALA A 35 0.01 20.58 -21.97
C ALA A 35 1.22 20.31 -21.07
N SER A 36 2.44 20.48 -21.60
CA SER A 36 3.66 20.38 -20.77
C SER A 36 3.99 21.70 -20.04
N THR A 37 3.57 22.84 -20.60
CA THR A 37 3.83 24.17 -20.07
C THR A 37 2.56 24.83 -19.54
N PRO A 38 2.64 25.67 -18.48
CA PRO A 38 1.51 26.48 -18.02
C PRO A 38 0.96 27.40 -19.12
N LEU A 39 -0.34 27.34 -19.35
CA LEU A 39 -1.07 28.20 -20.25
C LEU A 39 -1.23 29.59 -19.61
N PRO A 40 -1.00 30.69 -20.35
CA PRO A 40 -1.14 32.05 -19.81
C PRO A 40 -2.54 32.36 -19.24
N VAL A 41 -3.57 31.69 -19.75
CA VAL A 41 -4.97 31.88 -19.36
C VAL A 41 -5.38 31.06 -18.13
N LEU A 42 -4.52 30.16 -17.66
CA LEU A 42 -4.83 29.24 -16.57
C LEU A 42 -5.20 29.98 -15.28
N THR A 43 -4.43 31.00 -14.90
CA THR A 43 -4.68 31.79 -13.69
C THR A 43 -6.07 32.41 -13.72
N LYS A 44 -6.52 32.91 -14.88
CA LYS A 44 -7.85 33.51 -15.04
C LYS A 44 -8.95 32.46 -14.91
N ALA A 45 -8.76 31.26 -15.48
CA ALA A 45 -9.69 30.16 -15.32
C ALA A 45 -9.80 29.70 -13.86
N VAL A 46 -8.68 29.58 -13.16
CA VAL A 46 -8.65 29.24 -11.73
C VAL A 46 -9.38 30.30 -10.90
N SER A 47 -9.20 31.60 -11.16
CA SER A 47 -9.93 32.66 -10.46
C SER A 47 -11.45 32.60 -10.67
N VAL A 48 -11.91 32.21 -11.88
CA VAL A 48 -13.35 32.00 -12.13
C VAL A 48 -13.87 30.80 -11.35
N LEU A 49 -13.13 29.69 -11.30
CA LEU A 49 -13.50 28.53 -10.50
C LEU A 49 -13.50 28.84 -9.00
N GLN A 50 -12.54 29.65 -8.53
CA GLN A 50 -12.48 30.14 -7.15
C GLN A 50 -13.75 30.90 -6.76
N LEU A 51 -14.25 31.78 -7.63
CA LEU A 51 -15.52 32.49 -7.40
C LEU A 51 -16.70 31.51 -7.23
N PHE A 52 -16.74 30.43 -8.01
CA PHE A 52 -17.79 29.43 -7.92
C PHE A 52 -17.74 28.58 -6.63
N LEU A 53 -16.60 28.51 -5.92
CA LEU A 53 -16.51 27.84 -4.61
C LEU A 53 -17.38 28.52 -3.56
N SER A 54 -17.56 29.84 -3.67
CA SER A 54 -18.39 30.66 -2.77
C SER A 54 -19.84 30.80 -3.26
N SER A 55 -20.24 30.10 -4.32
CA SER A 55 -21.61 30.18 -4.85
C SER A 55 -22.63 29.59 -3.86
N PRO A 56 -23.80 30.22 -3.68
CA PRO A 56 -24.88 29.60 -2.90
C PRO A 56 -25.48 28.37 -3.60
N LYS A 57 -25.20 28.14 -4.89
CA LYS A 57 -25.75 27.01 -5.67
C LYS A 57 -24.86 25.76 -5.51
N PRO A 58 -25.35 24.67 -4.90
CA PRO A 58 -24.53 23.48 -4.64
C PRO A 58 -23.91 22.85 -5.90
N VAL A 59 -24.64 22.85 -7.02
CA VAL A 59 -24.17 22.29 -8.29
C VAL A 59 -22.95 23.05 -8.83
N GLN A 60 -22.94 24.38 -8.71
CA GLN A 60 -21.80 25.20 -9.16
C GLN A 60 -20.58 24.96 -8.27
N LYS A 61 -20.76 24.93 -6.94
CA LYS A 61 -19.69 24.61 -5.99
C LYS A 61 -19.08 23.25 -6.27
N PHE A 62 -19.92 22.22 -6.41
CA PHE A 62 -19.49 20.85 -6.69
C PHE A 62 -18.71 20.74 -8.00
N ALA A 63 -19.23 21.35 -9.08
CA ALA A 63 -18.57 21.31 -10.38
C ALA A 63 -17.21 22.03 -10.35
N ALA A 64 -17.12 23.16 -9.64
CA ALA A 64 -15.88 23.92 -9.48
C ALA A 64 -14.83 23.13 -8.69
N ILE A 65 -15.18 22.61 -7.51
CA ILE A 65 -14.21 21.88 -6.68
C ILE A 65 -13.72 20.59 -7.36
N ARG A 66 -14.61 19.88 -8.08
CA ARG A 66 -14.24 18.68 -8.84
C ARG A 66 -13.23 19.01 -9.94
N THR A 67 -13.43 20.13 -10.64
CA THR A 67 -12.52 20.58 -11.72
C THR A 67 -11.17 21.00 -11.17
N LEU A 68 -11.15 21.74 -10.06
CA LEU A 68 -9.91 22.10 -9.36
C LEU A 68 -9.18 20.88 -8.80
N SER A 69 -9.91 19.87 -8.29
CA SER A 69 -9.31 18.62 -7.80
C SER A 69 -8.63 17.81 -8.90
N ALA A 70 -9.24 17.77 -10.09
CA ALA A 70 -8.64 17.15 -11.27
C ALA A 70 -7.38 17.91 -11.72
N LEU A 71 -7.44 19.25 -11.78
CA LEU A 71 -6.29 20.07 -12.13
C LEU A 71 -5.14 19.93 -11.10
N ALA A 72 -5.46 19.85 -9.82
CA ALA A 72 -4.48 19.72 -8.74
C ALA A 72 -3.67 18.43 -8.80
N ALA A 73 -4.11 17.41 -9.56
CA ALA A 73 -3.31 16.20 -9.79
C ALA A 73 -2.05 16.49 -10.61
N SER A 74 -2.12 17.41 -11.58
CA SER A 74 -1.02 17.74 -12.49
C SER A 74 -0.39 19.09 -12.18
N TYR A 75 -1.17 20.06 -11.68
CA TYR A 75 -0.73 21.43 -11.40
C TYR A 75 -1.15 21.92 -10.00
N PRO A 76 -0.63 21.31 -8.90
CA PRO A 76 -0.98 21.71 -7.54
C PRO A 76 -0.73 23.21 -7.25
N ALA A 77 0.36 23.77 -7.79
CA ALA A 77 0.77 25.15 -7.52
C ALA A 77 -0.25 26.18 -8.07
N ALA A 78 -0.90 25.89 -9.21
CA ALA A 78 -1.91 26.76 -9.79
C ALA A 78 -3.18 26.82 -8.93
N VAL A 79 -3.52 25.69 -8.27
CA VAL A 79 -4.74 25.55 -7.46
C VAL A 79 -4.54 26.05 -6.02
N ALA A 80 -3.29 26.17 -5.54
CA ALA A 80 -2.98 26.59 -4.17
C ALA A 80 -3.56 27.96 -3.77
N ALA A 81 -3.81 28.85 -4.74
CA ALA A 81 -4.47 30.14 -4.51
C ALA A 81 -5.91 30.00 -3.96
N CYS A 82 -6.56 28.86 -4.18
CA CYS A 82 -7.93 28.57 -3.73
C CYS A 82 -7.98 27.88 -2.35
N ASN A 83 -6.84 27.63 -1.69
CA ASN A 83 -6.80 26.82 -0.47
C ASN A 83 -7.70 27.39 0.65
N LEU A 84 -7.68 28.71 0.86
CA LEU A 84 -8.51 29.33 1.90
C LEU A 84 -10.01 29.14 1.65
N ASP A 85 -10.43 29.25 0.39
CA ASP A 85 -11.84 29.01 0.02
C ASP A 85 -12.21 27.54 0.19
N MET A 86 -11.31 26.62 -0.16
CA MET A 86 -11.54 25.18 0.02
C MET A 86 -11.59 24.76 1.49
N GLU A 87 -10.85 25.42 2.38
CA GLU A 87 -10.92 25.13 3.82
C GLU A 87 -12.31 25.41 4.39
N ASN A 88 -12.99 26.45 3.89
CA ASN A 88 -14.38 26.74 4.26
C ASN A 88 -15.37 25.68 3.75
N LEU A 89 -14.99 24.90 2.73
CA LEU A 89 -15.83 23.83 2.18
C LEU A 89 -15.70 22.51 2.92
N ILE A 90 -14.73 22.36 3.84
CA ILE A 90 -14.57 21.13 4.64
C ILE A 90 -15.80 20.88 5.52
N THR A 91 -16.43 21.95 6.01
CA THR A 91 -17.65 21.89 6.84
C THR A 91 -18.94 22.02 6.04
N ASP A 92 -18.88 21.93 4.70
CA ASP A 92 -20.08 22.02 3.86
C ASP A 92 -21.02 20.84 4.12
N SER A 93 -22.32 21.13 4.14
CA SER A 93 -23.40 20.14 4.27
C SER A 93 -23.34 19.02 3.22
N ASN A 94 -22.81 19.31 2.03
CA ASN A 94 -22.63 18.34 0.97
C ASN A 94 -21.28 17.62 1.15
N ARG A 95 -21.34 16.38 1.62
CA ARG A 95 -20.17 15.54 1.87
C ARG A 95 -19.29 15.37 0.64
N SER A 96 -19.86 15.27 -0.57
CA SER A 96 -19.06 15.16 -1.78
C SER A 96 -18.23 16.42 -2.05
N VAL A 97 -18.77 17.61 -1.75
CA VAL A 97 -18.02 18.89 -1.85
C VAL A 97 -16.89 18.90 -0.82
N ALA A 98 -17.18 18.55 0.44
CA ALA A 98 -16.19 18.48 1.51
C ALA A 98 -15.07 17.47 1.18
N THR A 99 -15.40 16.29 0.65
CA THR A 99 -14.43 15.27 0.24
C THR A 99 -13.50 15.78 -0.87
N TYR A 100 -14.04 16.41 -1.91
CA TYR A 100 -13.20 16.99 -2.96
C TYR A 100 -12.35 18.16 -2.43
N ALA A 101 -12.87 18.96 -1.50
CA ALA A 101 -12.11 20.03 -0.85
C ALA A 101 -10.91 19.47 -0.07
N ILE A 102 -11.14 18.47 0.80
CA ILE A 102 -10.08 17.79 1.55
C ILE A 102 -9.04 17.16 0.61
N THR A 103 -9.50 16.40 -0.39
CA THR A 103 -8.60 15.72 -1.34
C THR A 103 -7.75 16.73 -2.10
N THR A 104 -8.31 17.89 -2.44
CA THR A 104 -7.57 18.94 -3.15
C THR A 104 -6.58 19.63 -2.23
N LEU A 105 -6.99 19.98 -1.01
CA LEU A 105 -6.13 20.59 0.01
C LEU A 105 -4.95 19.72 0.39
N LEU A 106 -5.11 18.39 0.44
CA LEU A 106 -3.99 17.49 0.70
C LEU A 106 -2.95 17.50 -0.43
N LYS A 107 -3.37 17.76 -1.68
CA LYS A 107 -2.45 17.87 -2.84
C LYS A 107 -1.76 19.24 -2.91
N THR A 108 -2.51 20.31 -2.61
CA THR A 108 -2.06 21.71 -2.71
C THR A 108 -1.48 22.25 -1.40
N GLY A 109 -1.55 21.48 -0.31
CA GLY A 109 -1.10 21.87 1.02
C GLY A 109 0.39 22.20 1.07
N ASN A 110 0.71 23.24 1.83
CA ASN A 110 2.06 23.61 2.24
C ASN A 110 2.28 23.24 3.72
N GLU A 111 3.54 23.24 4.16
CA GLU A 111 3.92 22.81 5.52
C GLU A 111 3.17 23.57 6.64
N ALA A 112 2.86 24.85 6.43
CA ALA A 112 2.12 25.67 7.41
C ALA A 112 0.63 25.29 7.52
N SER A 113 0.02 24.80 6.44
CA SER A 113 -1.39 24.41 6.39
C SER A 113 -1.66 22.99 6.89
N VAL A 114 -0.65 22.11 6.87
CA VAL A 114 -0.79 20.68 7.24
C VAL A 114 -1.39 20.52 8.64
N ASP A 115 -0.89 21.27 9.62
CA ASP A 115 -1.32 21.13 11.02
C ASP A 115 -2.83 21.40 11.20
N ARG A 116 -3.35 22.41 10.48
CA ARG A 116 -4.78 22.76 10.50
C ARG A 116 -5.61 21.72 9.76
N LEU A 117 -5.13 21.32 8.58
CA LEU A 117 -5.81 20.36 7.71
C LEU A 117 -5.97 19.01 8.39
N MET A 118 -4.91 18.47 9.00
CA MET A 118 -4.97 17.18 9.69
C MET A 118 -5.97 17.18 10.86
N LYS A 119 -6.05 18.28 11.62
CA LYS A 119 -7.04 18.41 12.72
C LYS A 119 -8.48 18.37 12.22
N GLN A 120 -8.76 18.96 11.06
CA GLN A 120 -10.11 19.00 10.49
C GLN A 120 -10.53 17.65 9.89
N ILE A 121 -9.58 16.91 9.30
CA ILE A 121 -9.88 15.64 8.61
C ILE A 121 -10.18 14.51 9.60
N THR A 122 -9.58 14.47 10.79
CA THR A 122 -9.78 13.36 11.74
C THR A 122 -11.26 13.12 12.06
N GLY A 123 -12.04 14.18 12.31
CA GLY A 123 -13.48 14.04 12.57
C GLY A 123 -14.30 13.70 11.33
N PHE A 124 -13.81 14.04 10.13
CA PHE A 124 -14.49 13.78 8.87
C PHE A 124 -14.43 12.30 8.45
N MET A 125 -13.40 11.56 8.88
CA MET A 125 -13.19 10.17 8.49
C MET A 125 -14.34 9.24 8.89
N THR A 126 -15.03 9.53 9.99
CA THR A 126 -16.17 8.72 10.47
C THR A 126 -17.46 8.97 9.68
N GLU A 127 -17.53 10.06 8.90
CA GLU A 127 -18.74 10.50 8.20
C GLU A 127 -18.75 10.10 6.72
N ILE A 128 -17.72 9.40 6.24
CA ILE A 128 -17.53 9.05 4.83
C ILE A 128 -17.37 7.54 4.61
N SER A 129 -17.66 7.09 3.39
CA SER A 129 -17.46 5.70 2.98
C SER A 129 -15.98 5.32 2.88
N ASP A 130 -15.71 4.02 2.96
CA ASP A 130 -14.35 3.48 2.89
C ASP A 130 -13.63 3.83 1.58
N GLU A 131 -14.34 3.91 0.45
CA GLU A 131 -13.78 4.38 -0.82
C GLU A 131 -13.16 5.78 -0.70
N PHE A 132 -13.84 6.70 -0.01
CA PHE A 132 -13.31 8.04 0.20
C PHE A 132 -12.22 8.06 1.26
N LYS A 133 -12.33 7.24 2.31
CA LYS A 133 -11.25 7.09 3.29
C LYS A 133 -9.95 6.62 2.64
N VAL A 134 -10.00 5.70 1.68
CA VAL A 134 -8.83 5.24 0.90
C VAL A 134 -8.16 6.41 0.18
N ILE A 135 -8.94 7.29 -0.45
CA ILE A 135 -8.41 8.47 -1.15
C ILE A 135 -7.71 9.42 -0.15
N VAL A 136 -8.31 9.67 1.00
CA VAL A 136 -7.72 10.51 2.06
C VAL A 136 -6.41 9.90 2.56
N VAL A 137 -6.39 8.61 2.86
CA VAL A 137 -5.18 7.90 3.31
C VAL A 137 -4.07 7.94 2.26
N SER A 138 -4.39 7.75 0.98
CA SER A 138 -3.43 7.87 -0.12
C SER A 138 -2.82 9.27 -0.19
N ALA A 139 -3.63 10.30 0.00
CA ALA A 139 -3.16 11.67 0.01
C ALA A 139 -2.31 12.01 1.25
N VAL A 140 -2.67 11.50 2.43
CA VAL A 140 -1.85 11.63 3.66
C VAL A 140 -0.51 10.90 3.49
N ARG A 141 -0.49 9.69 2.90
CA ARG A 141 0.74 8.95 2.56
C ARG A 141 1.66 9.81 1.69
N ALA A 142 1.14 10.42 0.63
CA ALA A 142 1.93 11.30 -0.23
C ALA A 142 2.47 12.53 0.54
N LEU A 143 1.68 13.07 1.46
CA LEU A 143 2.06 14.21 2.29
C LEU A 143 3.19 13.85 3.27
N CYS A 144 3.19 12.64 3.85
CA CYS A 144 4.27 12.13 4.70
C CYS A 144 5.62 12.14 3.97
N LEU A 145 5.60 11.71 2.71
CA LEU A 145 6.81 11.64 1.88
C LEU A 145 7.26 13.03 1.43
N LYS A 146 6.31 13.96 1.25
CA LYS A 146 6.59 15.35 0.85
C LYS A 146 7.10 16.22 1.99
N PHE A 147 6.60 16.03 3.22
CA PHE A 147 6.97 16.81 4.40
C PHE A 147 7.39 15.91 5.58
N PRO A 148 8.59 15.29 5.55
CA PRO A 148 9.04 14.38 6.61
C PRO A 148 9.11 15.02 8.01
N SER A 149 9.34 16.34 8.10
CA SER A 149 9.35 17.11 9.35
C SER A 149 8.02 17.02 10.13
N LYS A 150 6.91 16.75 9.43
CA LYS A 150 5.55 16.64 9.97
C LYS A 150 5.09 15.19 10.13
N GLN A 151 5.99 14.21 9.98
CA GLN A 151 5.65 12.79 10.01
C GLN A 151 4.89 12.37 11.27
N ALA A 152 5.23 12.92 12.44
CA ALA A 152 4.64 12.51 13.71
C ALA A 152 3.13 12.76 13.77
N LEU A 153 2.68 13.90 13.20
CA LEU A 153 1.26 14.24 13.11
C LEU A 153 0.51 13.28 12.18
N MET A 154 1.11 12.97 11.03
CA MET A 154 0.50 12.12 10.02
C MET A 154 0.49 10.65 10.46
N LEU A 155 1.55 10.20 11.13
CA LEU A 155 1.62 8.88 11.75
C LEU A 155 0.51 8.72 12.81
N SER A 156 0.36 9.72 13.69
CA SER A 156 -0.69 9.73 14.71
C SER A 156 -2.09 9.65 14.09
N PHE A 157 -2.33 10.38 13.00
CA PHE A 157 -3.57 10.27 12.24
C PHE A 157 -3.78 8.85 11.68
N LEU A 158 -2.78 8.29 10.96
CA LEU A 158 -2.88 6.96 10.36
C LEU A 158 -3.08 5.87 11.42
N ALA A 159 -2.39 5.97 12.55
CA ALA A 159 -2.55 5.06 13.68
C ALA A 159 -3.93 5.18 14.33
N GLY A 160 -4.47 6.41 14.44
CA GLY A 160 -5.83 6.64 14.92
C GLY A 160 -6.85 5.92 14.05
N VAL A 161 -6.84 6.19 12.74
CA VAL A 161 -7.81 5.59 11.81
C VAL A 161 -7.57 4.08 11.57
N LEU A 162 -6.37 3.57 11.86
CA LEU A 162 -6.08 2.14 11.88
C LEU A 162 -6.80 1.42 13.03
N ARG A 163 -7.12 2.10 14.13
CA ARG A 163 -7.89 1.51 15.25
C ARG A 163 -9.39 1.60 15.07
N ASP A 164 -9.88 2.57 14.30
CA ASP A 164 -11.32 2.75 14.07
C ASP A 164 -11.94 1.61 13.26
N GLU A 165 -13.25 1.45 13.26
CA GLU A 165 -13.91 0.45 12.40
C GLU A 165 -13.75 0.76 10.90
N GLY A 166 -13.57 -0.28 10.08
CA GLY A 166 -13.55 -0.12 8.63
C GLY A 166 -13.19 -1.38 7.85
N GLY A 167 -13.60 -1.41 6.58
CA GLY A 167 -13.44 -2.55 5.70
C GLY A 167 -12.00 -2.80 5.24
N TYR A 168 -11.80 -3.98 4.65
CA TYR A 168 -10.49 -4.48 4.23
C TYR A 168 -9.70 -3.51 3.34
N GLU A 169 -10.32 -2.95 2.30
CA GLU A 169 -9.60 -2.07 1.35
C GLU A 169 -9.10 -0.79 2.00
N PHE A 170 -9.88 -0.22 2.91
CA PHE A 170 -9.48 0.94 3.71
C PHE A 170 -8.33 0.59 4.66
N LYS A 171 -8.46 -0.50 5.42
CA LYS A 171 -7.39 -0.97 6.33
C LYS A 171 -6.11 -1.31 5.58
N ARG A 172 -6.23 -1.95 4.42
CA ARG A 172 -5.10 -2.22 3.52
C ARG A 172 -4.39 -0.92 3.13
N ALA A 173 -5.13 0.10 2.71
CA ALA A 173 -4.54 1.39 2.34
C ALA A 173 -3.78 2.05 3.51
N VAL A 174 -4.30 1.95 4.74
CA VAL A 174 -3.63 2.49 5.94
C VAL A 174 -2.35 1.71 6.24
N VAL A 175 -2.40 0.38 6.17
CA VAL A 175 -1.23 -0.48 6.38
C VAL A 175 -0.14 -0.22 5.32
N GLU A 176 -0.50 -0.07 4.04
CA GLU A 176 0.46 0.33 2.99
C GLU A 176 1.10 1.68 3.30
N ALA A 177 0.31 2.67 3.74
CA ALA A 177 0.85 3.97 4.11
C ALA A 177 1.88 3.87 5.24
N LEU A 178 1.59 3.04 6.27
CA LEU A 178 2.55 2.79 7.35
C LEU A 178 3.79 2.03 6.88
N PHE A 179 3.66 1.11 5.92
CA PHE A 179 4.80 0.39 5.34
C PHE A 179 5.77 1.36 4.64
N ASP A 180 5.26 2.32 3.86
CA ASP A 180 6.10 3.35 3.26
C ASP A 180 6.75 4.28 4.28
N MET A 181 6.05 4.61 5.37
CA MET A 181 6.66 5.40 6.45
C MET A 181 7.83 4.65 7.08
N VAL A 182 7.67 3.35 7.37
CA VAL A 182 8.75 2.49 7.87
C VAL A 182 9.93 2.42 6.91
N ALA A 183 9.66 2.37 5.60
CA ALA A 183 10.69 2.22 4.58
C ALA A 183 11.42 3.54 4.25
N ARG A 184 10.71 4.68 4.27
CA ARG A 184 11.19 5.95 3.72
C ARG A 184 11.44 7.05 4.75
N VAL A 185 10.92 6.91 5.98
CA VAL A 185 11.03 7.93 7.04
C VAL A 185 11.63 7.31 8.31
N ALA A 186 12.95 7.43 8.47
CA ALA A 186 13.69 6.79 9.57
C ALA A 186 13.15 7.16 10.97
N GLU A 187 12.79 8.42 11.19
CA GLU A 187 12.26 8.92 12.47
C GLU A 187 10.89 8.35 12.84
N ALA A 188 10.08 7.95 11.85
CA ALA A 188 8.75 7.38 12.05
C ALA A 188 8.78 5.87 12.30
N ARG A 189 9.89 5.22 11.97
CA ARG A 189 10.02 3.76 11.84
C ARG A 189 9.57 3.00 13.08
N ASP A 190 10.14 3.34 14.25
CA ASP A 190 9.88 2.58 15.48
C ASP A 190 8.44 2.77 15.99
N ALA A 191 7.90 3.97 15.84
CA ALA A 191 6.52 4.27 16.22
C ALA A 191 5.51 3.60 15.27
N ALA A 192 5.78 3.62 13.95
CA ALA A 192 4.93 2.94 12.97
C ALA A 192 4.92 1.42 13.18
N LEU A 193 6.09 0.81 13.44
CA LEU A 193 6.17 -0.62 13.79
C LEU A 193 5.42 -0.94 15.08
N ALA A 194 5.42 -0.04 16.08
CA ALA A 194 4.66 -0.23 17.31
C ALA A 194 3.14 -0.26 17.05
N HIS A 195 2.61 0.69 16.28
CA HIS A 195 1.19 0.70 15.91
C HIS A 195 0.77 -0.51 15.07
N LEU A 196 1.66 -0.99 14.19
CA LEU A 196 1.41 -2.23 13.44
C LEU A 196 1.40 -3.46 14.36
N CYS A 197 2.24 -3.50 15.40
CA CYS A 197 2.23 -4.57 16.39
C CYS A 197 0.94 -4.58 17.21
N GLU A 198 0.48 -3.41 17.66
CA GLU A 198 -0.81 -3.27 18.35
C GLU A 198 -1.97 -3.73 17.46
N PHE A 199 -1.97 -3.31 16.18
CA PHE A 199 -3.05 -3.65 15.26
C PHE A 199 -3.19 -5.16 15.02
N ILE A 200 -2.08 -5.90 14.88
CA ILE A 200 -2.16 -7.36 14.70
C ILE A 200 -2.60 -8.12 15.96
N GLU A 201 -2.75 -7.46 17.11
CA GLU A 201 -3.26 -8.15 18.32
C GLU A 201 -4.72 -8.55 18.18
N ASP A 202 -5.52 -7.69 17.55
CA ASP A 202 -6.96 -7.84 17.38
C ASP A 202 -7.37 -7.70 15.89
N CYS A 203 -6.46 -8.02 14.96
CA CYS A 203 -6.75 -7.89 13.53
C CYS A 203 -7.63 -9.03 13.02
N GLU A 204 -8.83 -8.71 12.57
CA GLU A 204 -9.74 -9.68 11.94
C GLU A 204 -9.34 -10.09 10.50
N PHE A 205 -8.45 -9.33 9.85
CA PHE A 205 -8.09 -9.54 8.44
C PHE A 205 -6.83 -10.39 8.29
N THR A 206 -6.98 -11.70 8.09
CA THR A 206 -5.88 -12.66 7.88
C THR A 206 -4.81 -12.15 6.90
N LYS A 207 -5.22 -11.60 5.74
CA LYS A 207 -4.30 -11.09 4.71
C LYS A 207 -3.45 -9.91 5.21
N LEU A 208 -3.99 -9.05 6.08
CA LEU A 208 -3.24 -7.93 6.65
C LEU A 208 -2.29 -8.43 7.73
N SER A 209 -2.74 -9.33 8.60
CA SER A 209 -1.90 -9.95 9.64
C SER A 209 -0.66 -10.61 9.03
N VAL A 210 -0.82 -11.39 7.96
CA VAL A 210 0.31 -12.03 7.24
C VAL A 210 1.30 -10.99 6.71
N ARG A 211 0.82 -9.92 6.07
CA ARG A 211 1.70 -8.89 5.49
C ARG A 211 2.43 -8.09 6.56
N ILE A 212 1.78 -7.78 7.68
CA ILE A 212 2.40 -7.09 8.80
C ILE A 212 3.44 -8.00 9.46
N LEU A 213 3.11 -9.27 9.70
CA LEU A 213 4.06 -10.25 10.21
C LEU A 213 5.30 -10.35 9.32
N TYR A 214 5.12 -10.40 8.00
CA TYR A 214 6.24 -10.39 7.06
C TYR A 214 7.14 -9.15 7.26
N LEU A 215 6.56 -7.95 7.34
CA LEU A 215 7.31 -6.72 7.59
C LEU A 215 8.06 -6.77 8.92
N LEU A 216 7.40 -7.24 10.00
CA LEU A 216 8.03 -7.39 11.31
C LEU A 216 9.22 -8.36 11.27
N GLY A 217 9.11 -9.45 10.51
CA GLY A 217 10.22 -10.39 10.28
C GLY A 217 11.40 -9.76 9.53
N VAL A 218 11.16 -8.78 8.65
CA VAL A 218 12.21 -8.11 7.88
C VAL A 218 12.85 -6.95 8.64
N GLU A 219 12.06 -6.13 9.31
CA GLU A 219 12.53 -4.89 9.94
C GLU A 219 12.79 -5.03 11.44
N GLY A 220 12.15 -6.00 12.11
CA GLY A 220 12.31 -6.25 13.54
C GLY A 220 13.69 -6.75 13.97
N PRO A 221 14.40 -7.63 13.22
CA PRO A 221 15.77 -8.02 13.57
C PRO A 221 16.78 -6.87 13.53
N LYS A 222 16.48 -5.80 12.76
CA LYS A 222 17.32 -4.60 12.63
C LYS A 222 17.05 -3.58 13.74
N SER A 223 16.04 -3.80 14.57
CA SER A 223 15.71 -2.92 15.68
C SER A 223 16.76 -2.98 16.79
N PRO A 224 16.99 -1.89 17.53
CA PRO A 224 17.77 -1.93 18.77
C PRO A 224 17.20 -2.89 19.83
N GLN A 225 15.89 -3.18 19.77
CA GLN A 225 15.19 -4.09 20.69
C GLN A 225 14.36 -5.15 19.94
N PRO A 226 15.01 -6.19 19.35
CA PRO A 226 14.30 -7.23 18.58
C PRO A 226 13.34 -8.07 19.44
N THR A 227 13.68 -8.29 20.71
CA THR A 227 12.91 -9.13 21.65
C THR A 227 11.46 -8.69 21.81
N LYS A 228 11.17 -7.38 21.72
CA LYS A 228 9.78 -6.88 21.81
C LYS A 228 8.92 -7.42 20.67
N TYR A 229 9.48 -7.47 19.45
CA TYR A 229 8.77 -7.91 18.25
C TYR A 229 8.59 -9.43 18.23
N ILE A 230 9.57 -10.19 18.73
CA ILE A 230 9.45 -11.65 18.92
C ILE A 230 8.21 -11.98 19.76
N ARG A 231 7.95 -11.22 20.83
CA ARG A 231 6.77 -11.43 21.69
C ARG A 231 5.46 -11.25 20.92
N TYR A 232 5.32 -10.15 20.16
CA TYR A 232 4.13 -9.90 19.35
C TYR A 232 3.90 -10.99 18.31
N ILE A 233 4.97 -11.45 17.64
CA ILE A 233 4.89 -12.51 16.64
C ILE A 233 4.53 -13.86 17.29
N TYR A 234 5.17 -14.22 18.42
CA TYR A 234 4.93 -15.49 19.09
C TYR A 234 3.48 -15.61 19.60
N ASN A 235 2.88 -14.52 20.09
CA ASN A 235 1.48 -14.54 20.49
C ASN A 235 0.55 -14.94 19.32
N ARG A 236 0.88 -14.55 18.08
CA ARG A 236 0.13 -14.95 16.88
C ARG A 236 0.34 -16.41 16.49
N VAL A 237 1.46 -17.02 16.85
CA VAL A 237 1.68 -18.47 16.66
C VAL A 237 0.71 -19.27 17.53
N VAL A 238 0.24 -18.77 18.66
CA VAL A 238 -0.62 -19.55 19.57
C VAL A 238 -2.10 -19.28 19.35
N LEU A 239 -2.47 -18.03 19.05
CA LEU A 239 -3.85 -17.56 19.17
C LEU A 239 -4.62 -17.50 17.85
N GLU A 240 -3.96 -17.72 16.71
CA GLU A 240 -4.51 -17.42 15.38
C GLU A 240 -4.77 -18.66 14.53
N ASN A 241 -5.42 -18.45 13.37
CA ASN A 241 -5.60 -19.48 12.34
C ASN A 241 -4.28 -19.91 11.69
N ALA A 242 -4.29 -21.08 11.04
CA ALA A 242 -3.11 -21.70 10.44
C ALA A 242 -2.31 -20.77 9.52
N ILE A 243 -2.97 -19.98 8.66
CA ILE A 243 -2.31 -19.07 7.71
C ILE A 243 -1.50 -18.00 8.45
N VAL A 244 -2.03 -17.45 9.54
CA VAL A 244 -1.32 -16.44 10.34
C VAL A 244 -0.21 -17.08 11.17
N ARG A 245 -0.43 -18.26 11.76
CA ARG A 245 0.61 -19.02 12.48
C ARG A 245 1.78 -19.34 11.58
N ALA A 246 1.51 -19.83 10.37
CA ALA A 246 2.46 -20.11 9.32
C ALA A 246 3.32 -18.88 8.97
N ALA A 247 2.70 -17.71 8.82
CA ALA A 247 3.41 -16.47 8.57
C ALA A 247 4.26 -16.03 9.77
N ALA A 248 3.75 -16.22 10.99
CA ALA A 248 4.48 -15.90 12.22
C ALA A 248 5.72 -16.79 12.39
N VAL A 249 5.64 -18.08 12.05
CA VAL A 249 6.79 -19.01 12.00
C VAL A 249 7.86 -18.50 11.03
N SER A 250 7.48 -18.13 9.79
CA SER A 250 8.41 -17.51 8.82
C SER A 250 9.05 -16.24 9.36
N SER A 251 8.28 -15.41 10.05
CA SER A 251 8.81 -14.17 10.64
C SER A 251 9.78 -14.45 11.78
N LEU A 252 9.48 -15.37 12.70
CA LEU A 252 10.40 -15.79 13.76
C LEU A 252 11.70 -16.34 13.20
N ALA A 253 11.64 -17.14 12.13
CA ALA A 253 12.82 -17.69 11.48
C ALA A 253 13.78 -16.58 10.98
N LYS A 254 13.24 -15.47 10.45
CA LYS A 254 14.05 -14.31 10.07
C LYS A 254 14.79 -13.68 11.27
N PHE A 255 14.23 -13.71 12.47
CA PHE A 255 14.93 -13.30 13.70
C PHE A 255 16.02 -14.30 14.09
N GLY A 256 15.79 -15.61 13.92
CA GLY A 256 16.78 -16.65 14.20
C GLY A 256 18.01 -16.57 13.29
N VAL A 257 17.77 -16.40 11.98
CA VAL A 257 18.82 -16.26 10.96
C VAL A 257 19.61 -14.97 11.13
N ASN A 258 18.95 -13.87 11.49
CA ASN A 258 19.59 -12.56 11.68
C ASN A 258 19.83 -12.25 13.17
N ALA A 259 19.93 -13.28 14.02
CA ALA A 259 20.07 -13.09 15.46
C ALA A 259 21.38 -12.38 15.81
N ILE A 260 21.27 -11.35 16.67
CA ILE A 260 22.41 -10.53 17.11
C ILE A 260 23.36 -11.35 17.99
N ASP A 261 22.81 -12.27 18.78
CA ASP A 261 23.57 -13.14 19.68
C ASP A 261 23.06 -14.60 19.68
N ALA A 262 23.83 -15.49 20.30
CA ALA A 262 23.48 -16.90 20.40
C ALA A 262 22.29 -17.18 21.32
N ALA A 263 22.00 -16.31 22.28
CA ALA A 263 20.87 -16.48 23.20
C ALA A 263 19.54 -16.24 22.48
N MET A 264 19.47 -15.20 21.64
CA MET A 264 18.35 -14.89 20.78
C MET A 264 18.10 -16.00 19.76
N ARG A 265 19.15 -16.51 19.10
CA ARG A 265 19.04 -17.66 18.20
C ARG A 265 18.46 -18.88 18.91
N ARG A 266 18.97 -19.21 20.10
CA ARG A 266 18.46 -20.32 20.92
C ARG A 266 17.01 -20.09 21.33
N SER A 267 16.65 -18.88 21.72
CA SER A 267 15.29 -18.52 22.09
C SER A 267 14.33 -18.74 20.93
N VAL A 268 14.65 -18.22 19.74
CA VAL A 268 13.86 -18.44 18.51
C VAL A 268 13.77 -19.94 18.19
N GLY A 269 14.88 -20.68 18.30
CA GLY A 269 14.90 -22.13 18.13
C GLY A 269 13.88 -22.83 19.02
N VAL A 270 13.86 -22.53 20.32
CA VAL A 270 12.88 -23.09 21.27
C VAL A 270 11.44 -22.76 20.86
N LEU A 271 11.17 -21.55 20.37
CA LEU A 271 9.82 -21.17 19.91
C LEU A 271 9.42 -21.96 18.66
N LEU A 272 10.34 -22.14 17.70
CA LEU A 272 10.10 -22.92 16.49
C LEU A 272 9.94 -24.41 16.77
N THR A 273 10.70 -24.98 17.71
CA THR A 273 10.55 -26.38 18.12
C THR A 273 9.13 -26.68 18.63
N ARG A 274 8.50 -25.74 19.34
CA ARG A 274 7.10 -25.89 19.79
C ARG A 274 6.11 -25.92 18.63
N CYS A 275 6.45 -25.32 17.50
CA CYS A 275 5.60 -25.31 16.31
C CYS A 275 5.63 -26.66 15.56
N LEU A 276 6.52 -27.58 15.92
CA LEU A 276 6.54 -28.95 15.37
C LEU A 276 5.36 -29.80 15.83
N ASP A 277 4.71 -29.40 16.93
CA ASP A 277 3.52 -30.05 17.48
C ASP A 277 2.22 -29.33 17.03
N ASP A 278 2.28 -28.41 16.07
CA ASP A 278 1.09 -27.72 15.55
C ASP A 278 0.14 -28.71 14.85
N VAL A 279 -1.18 -28.45 14.93
CA VAL A 279 -2.19 -29.30 14.31
C VAL A 279 -2.18 -29.21 12.78
N ASP A 280 -1.68 -28.10 12.24
CA ASP A 280 -1.59 -27.84 10.81
C ASP A 280 -0.25 -28.34 10.25
N ASP A 281 -0.31 -29.05 9.13
CA ASP A 281 0.86 -29.61 8.46
C ASP A 281 1.78 -28.53 7.89
N GLU A 282 1.23 -27.48 7.29
CA GLU A 282 2.00 -26.37 6.74
C GLU A 282 2.86 -25.70 7.81
N VAL A 283 2.25 -25.40 8.97
CA VAL A 283 2.95 -24.75 10.09
C VAL A 283 4.10 -25.63 10.61
N ARG A 284 3.86 -26.94 10.75
CA ARG A 284 4.86 -27.91 11.22
C ARG A 284 6.02 -28.06 10.24
N ASP A 285 5.72 -28.26 8.96
CA ASP A 285 6.73 -28.46 7.93
C ASP A 285 7.60 -27.21 7.77
N ARG A 286 6.97 -26.03 7.83
CA ARG A 286 7.67 -24.75 7.82
C ARG A 286 8.57 -24.56 9.04
N ALA A 287 8.11 -24.94 10.22
CA ALA A 287 8.93 -24.90 11.43
C ALA A 287 10.13 -25.86 11.35
N ALA A 288 9.91 -27.09 10.87
CA ALA A 288 10.97 -28.09 10.68
C ALA A 288 12.02 -27.60 9.67
N MET A 289 11.57 -27.01 8.55
CA MET A 289 12.46 -26.40 7.56
C MET A 289 13.30 -25.30 8.19
N TYR A 290 12.66 -24.34 8.88
CA TYR A 290 13.38 -23.18 9.41
C TYR A 290 14.33 -23.50 10.55
N LEU A 291 14.06 -24.53 11.36
CA LEU A 291 15.02 -25.03 12.35
C LEU A 291 16.33 -25.47 11.67
N LYS A 292 16.24 -26.24 10.58
CA LYS A 292 17.42 -26.63 9.79
C LYS A 292 18.12 -25.42 9.15
N VAL A 293 17.34 -24.49 8.60
CA VAL A 293 17.88 -23.27 7.98
C VAL A 293 18.61 -22.38 8.98
N ILE A 294 18.19 -22.35 10.25
CA ILE A 294 18.87 -21.56 11.29
C ILE A 294 20.21 -22.19 11.69
N ASP A 295 20.33 -23.50 11.62
CA ASP A 295 21.55 -24.24 11.97
C ASP A 295 22.56 -24.26 10.80
N GLU A 296 22.09 -24.19 9.55
CA GLU A 296 22.92 -24.22 8.34
C GLU A 296 23.02 -22.85 7.65
N GLU A 297 24.20 -22.21 7.73
CA GLU A 297 24.41 -20.84 7.22
C GLU A 297 24.21 -20.68 5.71
N ASP A 298 24.58 -21.70 4.92
CA ASP A 298 24.39 -21.71 3.46
C ASP A 298 22.90 -21.72 3.07
N LEU A 299 22.08 -22.47 3.81
CA LEU A 299 20.63 -22.49 3.64
C LEU A 299 20.02 -21.15 4.06
N ALA A 300 20.51 -20.55 5.15
CA ALA A 300 20.05 -19.25 5.62
C ALA A 300 20.27 -18.15 4.57
N GLN A 301 21.41 -18.18 3.89
CA GLN A 301 21.73 -17.24 2.82
C GLN A 301 20.77 -17.39 1.63
N THR A 302 20.49 -18.63 1.24
CA THR A 302 19.68 -18.97 0.06
C THR A 302 18.18 -18.72 0.28
N TYR A 303 17.62 -19.20 1.40
CA TYR A 303 16.17 -19.24 1.60
C TYR A 303 15.58 -18.04 2.38
N VAL A 304 16.42 -17.27 3.07
CA VAL A 304 15.95 -16.16 3.94
C VAL A 304 16.59 -14.83 3.57
N LYS A 305 17.85 -14.83 3.15
CA LYS A 305 18.57 -13.60 2.78
C LYS A 305 18.43 -13.23 1.30
N ASP A 306 18.08 -14.16 0.41
CA ASP A 306 17.81 -13.87 -1.00
C ASP A 306 16.38 -13.34 -1.23
N ALA A 307 16.26 -12.24 -1.97
CA ALA A 307 14.98 -11.60 -2.32
C ALA A 307 14.79 -11.50 -3.84
N ALA A 308 15.79 -11.92 -4.63
CA ALA A 308 15.79 -11.74 -6.08
C ALA A 308 14.80 -12.70 -6.78
N LEU A 309 14.59 -13.89 -6.20
CA LEU A 309 13.63 -14.87 -6.72
C LEU A 309 12.19 -14.34 -6.66
N GLU A 310 11.76 -13.78 -5.52
CA GLU A 310 10.39 -13.27 -5.34
C GLU A 310 10.09 -12.17 -6.35
N SER A 311 11.00 -11.19 -6.49
CA SER A 311 10.83 -10.08 -7.44
C SER A 311 10.73 -10.55 -8.90
N LYS A 312 11.55 -11.54 -9.30
CA LYS A 312 11.51 -12.07 -10.67
C LYS A 312 10.28 -12.92 -10.95
N LEU A 313 9.84 -13.70 -9.96
CA LEU A 313 8.62 -14.50 -10.10
C LEU A 313 7.38 -13.59 -10.21
N VAL A 314 7.33 -12.50 -9.43
CA VAL A 314 6.25 -11.50 -9.53
C VAL A 314 6.27 -10.81 -10.90
N ALA A 315 7.45 -10.49 -11.44
CA ALA A 315 7.55 -9.91 -12.79
C ALA A 315 7.05 -10.91 -13.86
N TYR A 316 7.48 -12.16 -13.79
CA TYR A 316 7.05 -13.22 -14.71
C TYR A 316 5.54 -13.50 -14.66
N VAL A 317 4.94 -13.52 -13.46
CA VAL A 317 3.49 -13.77 -13.30
C VAL A 317 2.64 -12.59 -13.77
N ASN A 318 3.14 -11.36 -13.66
CA ASN A 318 2.39 -10.17 -14.09
C ASN A 318 2.60 -9.80 -15.57
N ASP A 319 3.57 -10.42 -16.24
CA ASP A 319 3.85 -10.24 -17.66
C ASP A 319 3.31 -11.43 -18.47
N ALA A 320 2.26 -11.20 -19.25
CA ALA A 320 1.63 -12.23 -20.07
C ALA A 320 2.54 -12.74 -21.20
N ASP A 321 3.48 -11.92 -21.66
CA ASP A 321 4.44 -12.28 -22.71
C ASP A 321 5.60 -13.10 -22.14
N ALA A 322 5.97 -12.86 -20.88
CA ALA A 322 6.98 -13.66 -20.18
C ALA A 322 6.52 -15.12 -19.94
N GLN A 323 5.21 -15.36 -19.81
CA GLN A 323 4.64 -16.70 -19.58
C GLN A 323 4.70 -17.64 -20.80
N THR A 324 5.10 -17.11 -21.97
CA THR A 324 5.27 -17.91 -23.19
C THR A 324 6.53 -18.79 -23.14
N GLU A 325 7.51 -18.44 -22.31
CA GLU A 325 8.74 -19.19 -22.08
C GLU A 325 8.78 -19.73 -20.65
N SER A 326 9.47 -20.85 -20.40
CA SER A 326 9.58 -21.41 -19.05
C SER A 326 10.38 -20.50 -18.13
N PHE A 327 9.94 -20.33 -16.87
CA PHE A 327 10.67 -19.54 -15.87
C PHE A 327 12.10 -20.04 -15.67
N ASP A 328 13.08 -19.23 -16.09
CA ASP A 328 14.50 -19.54 -15.93
C ASP A 328 15.03 -19.07 -14.56
N ALA A 329 15.22 -20.01 -13.64
CA ALA A 329 15.79 -19.75 -12.32
C ALA A 329 17.29 -19.40 -12.35
N SER A 330 18.00 -19.68 -13.46
CA SER A 330 19.43 -19.41 -13.60
C SER A 330 19.74 -17.94 -13.86
N GLU A 331 18.79 -17.20 -14.43
CA GLU A 331 18.95 -15.78 -14.67
C GLU A 331 18.76 -14.92 -13.42
N ILE A 332 18.36 -15.50 -12.27
CA ILE A 332 18.07 -14.74 -11.06
C ILE A 332 19.36 -14.03 -10.59
N PRO A 333 19.43 -12.69 -10.66
CA PRO A 333 20.63 -11.99 -10.27
C PRO A 333 20.78 -12.16 -8.76
N ARG A 334 21.93 -12.63 -8.30
CA ARG A 334 22.29 -12.64 -6.87
C ARG A 334 22.62 -11.21 -6.42
N ILE A 335 21.66 -10.31 -6.49
CA ILE A 335 21.77 -8.91 -6.05
C ILE A 335 21.38 -8.78 -4.58
N SER A 336 22.05 -7.89 -3.86
CA SER A 336 21.76 -7.64 -2.45
C SER A 336 20.41 -6.94 -2.27
N LYS A 337 19.75 -7.14 -1.12
CA LYS A 337 18.47 -6.49 -0.77
C LYS A 337 18.51 -4.96 -0.90
N ASP A 338 19.67 -4.33 -0.73
CA ASP A 338 19.85 -2.88 -0.85
C ASP A 338 19.83 -2.41 -2.31
N GLN A 339 20.32 -3.23 -3.25
CA GLN A 339 20.25 -2.95 -4.69
C GLN A 339 18.82 -3.10 -5.22
N ALA A 340 18.09 -4.13 -4.80
CA ALA A 340 16.68 -4.31 -5.16
C ALA A 340 15.78 -3.18 -4.62
N LYS A 341 16.05 -2.70 -3.40
CA LYS A 341 15.39 -1.51 -2.84
C LYS A 341 15.69 -0.25 -3.65
N ALA A 342 16.94 -0.04 -4.06
CA ALA A 342 17.34 1.12 -4.88
C ALA A 342 16.70 1.11 -6.28
N GLU A 343 16.46 -0.07 -6.85
CA GLU A 343 15.83 -0.23 -8.17
C GLU A 343 14.31 -0.02 -8.10
N SER A 344 13.65 -0.49 -7.04
CA SER A 344 12.24 -0.18 -6.73
C SER A 344 11.99 1.27 -6.31
N ALA A 345 13.04 1.97 -5.84
CA ALA A 345 12.99 3.39 -5.45
C ALA A 345 13.12 4.34 -6.65
N ARG A 346 13.42 3.85 -7.85
CA ARG A 346 13.32 4.64 -9.08
C ARG A 346 11.84 4.86 -9.40
N PRO A 347 11.38 6.11 -9.57
CA PRO A 347 10.00 6.37 -9.97
C PRO A 347 9.79 5.80 -11.37
N SER A 348 9.10 4.66 -11.46
CA SER A 348 8.59 4.14 -12.73
C SER A 348 7.46 5.06 -13.19
N ALA A 349 7.48 5.46 -14.46
CA ALA A 349 6.51 6.33 -15.10
C ALA A 349 5.09 5.72 -15.24
N LEU A 350 4.76 4.70 -14.44
CA LEU A 350 3.47 4.01 -14.41
C LEU A 350 2.47 4.54 -13.37
N ASP A 351 2.88 5.45 -12.47
CA ASP A 351 1.97 6.08 -11.50
C ASP A 351 1.01 7.13 -12.14
N ALA A 352 1.02 7.26 -13.48
CA ALA A 352 0.24 8.25 -14.22
C ALA A 352 -1.05 7.71 -14.90
N THR A 353 -1.46 6.45 -14.67
CA THR A 353 -2.66 5.90 -15.33
C THR A 353 -3.61 5.16 -14.38
N LEU A 354 -4.22 5.88 -13.44
CA LEU A 354 -5.48 5.45 -12.85
C LEU A 354 -6.62 5.70 -13.86
N ALA A 355 -6.85 4.73 -14.74
CA ALA A 355 -8.02 4.67 -15.60
C ALA A 355 -8.97 3.55 -15.12
N ILE A 356 -10.21 3.99 -14.90
CA ILE A 356 -11.41 3.26 -14.49
C ILE A 356 -11.63 2.01 -15.35
N ASN A 357 -11.81 0.84 -14.73
CA ASN A 357 -12.44 -0.32 -15.38
C ASN A 357 -13.55 -0.88 -14.50
N ALA A 358 -14.75 -0.98 -15.10
CA ALA A 358 -15.97 -1.54 -14.53
C ALA A 358 -15.97 -3.09 -14.59
N PRO A 359 -16.79 -3.79 -13.78
CA PRO A 359 -16.62 -5.20 -13.48
C PRO A 359 -17.12 -6.11 -14.62
N LYS A 360 -16.35 -7.15 -14.95
CA LYS A 360 -16.81 -8.28 -15.77
C LYS A 360 -17.33 -9.41 -14.87
N THR A 361 -18.47 -9.94 -15.27
CA THR A 361 -19.25 -11.02 -14.65
C THR A 361 -18.45 -12.31 -14.43
N ALA A 362 -18.53 -12.85 -13.22
CA ALA A 362 -17.97 -14.14 -12.84
C ALA A 362 -18.81 -15.31 -13.40
N ALA A 363 -18.13 -16.30 -13.98
CA ALA A 363 -18.69 -17.61 -14.31
C ALA A 363 -18.65 -18.53 -13.07
N PRO A 364 -19.53 -19.54 -12.96
CA PRO A 364 -19.68 -20.34 -11.75
C PRO A 364 -18.50 -21.29 -11.55
N ALA A 365 -17.98 -21.32 -10.31
CA ALA A 365 -16.90 -22.22 -9.89
C ALA A 365 -17.38 -23.68 -9.85
N ALA A 366 -16.60 -24.57 -10.47
CA ALA A 366 -16.77 -26.01 -10.34
C ALA A 366 -16.36 -26.47 -8.92
N ALA A 367 -16.98 -27.56 -8.46
CA ALA A 367 -16.77 -28.11 -7.12
C ALA A 367 -15.31 -28.50 -6.89
N ALA A 368 -14.78 -28.14 -5.71
CA ALA A 368 -13.40 -28.44 -5.33
C ALA A 368 -13.21 -29.95 -5.09
N PRO A 369 -12.15 -30.57 -5.66
CA PRO A 369 -11.81 -31.97 -5.40
C PRO A 369 -11.34 -32.16 -3.96
N THR A 370 -11.48 -33.38 -3.44
CA THR A 370 -11.11 -33.71 -2.06
C THR A 370 -9.60 -33.78 -1.86
N ALA A 371 -9.11 -33.50 -0.64
CA ALA A 371 -7.68 -33.39 -0.32
C ALA A 371 -6.83 -34.62 -0.73
N ALA A 372 -7.42 -35.80 -0.78
CA ALA A 372 -6.77 -37.03 -1.20
C ALA A 372 -6.57 -37.10 -2.73
N GLU A 373 -7.50 -36.55 -3.51
CA GLU A 373 -7.43 -36.51 -4.98
C GLU A 373 -6.41 -35.46 -5.46
N THR A 374 -6.30 -34.33 -4.75
CA THR A 374 -5.29 -33.30 -5.02
C THR A 374 -3.88 -33.81 -4.70
N GLN A 375 -3.67 -34.52 -3.60
CA GLN A 375 -2.34 -35.05 -3.24
C GLN A 375 -1.80 -36.07 -4.28
N SER A 376 -2.64 -36.97 -4.79
CA SER A 376 -2.24 -37.91 -5.85
C SER A 376 -1.92 -37.19 -7.16
N SER A 377 -2.76 -36.23 -7.56
CA SER A 377 -2.56 -35.44 -8.77
C SER A 377 -1.26 -34.64 -8.73
N TYR A 378 -0.91 -34.03 -7.59
CA TYR A 378 0.33 -33.28 -7.47
C TYR A 378 1.56 -34.17 -7.46
N ALA A 379 1.49 -35.35 -6.83
CA ALA A 379 2.59 -36.31 -6.86
C ALA A 379 2.88 -36.81 -8.28
N ASP A 380 1.83 -37.08 -9.06
CA ASP A 380 1.97 -37.50 -10.47
C ASP A 380 2.49 -36.37 -11.37
N GLN A 381 2.03 -35.13 -11.13
CA GLN A 381 2.55 -33.94 -11.84
C GLN A 381 4.00 -33.62 -11.48
N LEU A 382 4.40 -33.79 -10.22
CA LEU A 382 5.78 -33.63 -9.76
C LEU A 382 6.69 -34.74 -10.30
N ALA A 383 6.17 -35.97 -10.43
CA ALA A 383 6.90 -37.08 -11.03
C ALA A 383 7.07 -36.92 -12.56
N ALA A 384 6.17 -36.20 -13.22
CA ALA A 384 6.28 -35.86 -14.63
C ALA A 384 7.38 -34.82 -14.94
N VAL A 385 7.89 -34.12 -13.92
CA VAL A 385 9.05 -33.22 -14.03
C VAL A 385 10.30 -34.00 -13.62
N PRO A 386 11.20 -34.36 -14.56
CA PRO A 386 12.33 -35.23 -14.28
C PRO A 386 13.25 -34.72 -13.17
N GLU A 387 13.41 -33.41 -13.01
CA GLU A 387 14.23 -32.81 -11.95
C GLU A 387 13.60 -32.91 -10.55
N LEU A 388 12.28 -33.08 -10.46
CA LEU A 388 11.52 -33.13 -9.20
C LEU A 388 11.05 -34.53 -8.82
N ALA A 389 11.26 -35.52 -9.69
CA ALA A 389 10.85 -36.91 -9.50
C ALA A 389 11.44 -37.56 -8.22
N SER A 390 12.61 -37.11 -7.76
CA SER A 390 13.22 -37.56 -6.49
C SER A 390 12.48 -37.07 -5.25
N TYR A 391 11.76 -35.95 -5.34
CA TYR A 391 11.00 -35.33 -4.25
C TYR A 391 9.54 -35.78 -4.20
N ALA A 392 9.03 -36.44 -5.25
CA ALA A 392 7.63 -36.86 -5.39
C ALA A 392 7.21 -38.03 -4.49
N LYS A 393 8.07 -38.56 -3.61
CA LYS A 393 7.73 -39.68 -2.70
C LYS A 393 7.45 -39.19 -1.28
N PRO A 394 6.22 -39.30 -0.75
CA PRO A 394 5.85 -38.76 0.56
C PRO A 394 6.42 -39.51 1.79
N SER A 395 7.28 -40.52 1.62
CA SER A 395 7.58 -41.47 2.70
C SER A 395 8.97 -41.35 3.33
N MET A 396 9.79 -40.34 3.00
CA MET A 396 11.17 -40.26 3.50
C MET A 396 11.41 -39.24 4.62
N TRP A 397 10.42 -38.38 4.94
CA TRP A 397 10.58 -37.32 5.94
C TRP A 397 10.20 -37.72 7.38
N LEU A 398 9.71 -38.95 7.60
CA LEU A 398 9.24 -39.45 8.90
C LEU A 398 10.22 -40.42 9.62
N ARG A 399 11.52 -40.34 9.33
CA ARG A 399 12.54 -41.03 10.14
C ARG A 399 13.68 -40.08 10.48
N VAL A 400 13.55 -39.35 11.59
CA VAL A 400 14.39 -39.43 12.80
C VAL A 400 13.59 -38.84 13.95
#